data_AF-A0A9D9TI26-F1
#
_entry.id   AF-A0A9D9TI26-F1
#
_cell.length_a   1.000
_cell.length_b   1.000
_cell.length_c   1.000
_cell.angle_alpha   90.00
_cell.angle_beta   90.00
_cell.angle_gamma   90.00
#
_symmetry.space_group_name_H-M   'P 1'
#
loop_
_entity.id
_entity.type
_entity.pdbx_description
1 polymer ?
#
loop_
_entity_poly.entity_id
_entity_poly.type
_entity_poly.pdbx_seq_one_letter_code
_entity_poly.pdbx_strand_id
1 'polypeptide(L)'
;MKSQFLLDPNITFLNHGSFGACPKPIFDEYQRLQSELENEPVYFILKKQAEYLKIAKERLAKYIGCNANDFFFTPNPTYAVNTIMRSLD
;
A
#
# COMPACT_ATOMS: atom_id res chain seq x y z
N MET A 1 17.39 -0.02 12.54
CA MET A 1 16.12 -0.20 11.81
C MET A 1 15.42 -1.53 12.09
N LYS A 2 16.11 -2.67 12.34
CA LYS A 2 15.45 -3.98 12.62
C LYS A 2 14.35 -3.94 13.69
N SER A 3 14.53 -3.16 14.76
CA SER A 3 13.54 -2.98 15.84
C SER A 3 12.20 -2.37 15.40
N GLN A 4 12.16 -1.74 14.22
CA GLN A 4 10.96 -1.16 13.63
C GLN A 4 10.08 -2.21 12.94
N PHE A 5 10.48 -3.49 12.87
CA PHE A 5 9.69 -4.54 12.22
C PHE A 5 9.20 -5.57 13.24
N LEU A 6 8.14 -6.29 12.90
CA LEU A 6 7.57 -7.39 13.70
C LEU A 6 8.25 -8.75 13.41
N LEU A 7 9.48 -8.75 12.90
CA LEU A 7 10.20 -9.97 12.56
C LEU A 7 10.60 -10.75 13.83
N ASP A 8 10.59 -12.09 13.74
CA ASP A 8 11.09 -12.96 14.79
C ASP A 8 12.57 -12.61 15.10
N PRO A 9 12.92 -12.28 16.36
CA PRO A 9 14.29 -11.92 16.72
C PRO A 9 15.30 -13.06 16.52
N ASN A 10 14.86 -14.32 16.55
CA ASN A 10 15.70 -15.50 16.41
C ASN A 10 15.98 -15.90 14.96
N ILE A 11 15.27 -15.31 14.00
CA ILE A 11 15.44 -15.60 12.57
C ILE A 11 16.22 -14.45 11.91
N THR A 12 17.23 -14.82 11.12
CA THR A 12 17.97 -13.86 10.29
C THR A 12 17.42 -13.88 8.87
N PHE A 13 16.60 -12.89 8.53
CA PHE A 13 16.02 -12.74 7.20
C PHE A 13 17.03 -12.10 6.24
N LEU A 14 17.55 -12.89 5.30
CA LEU A 14 18.57 -12.46 4.34
C LEU A 14 17.98 -12.01 2.99
N ASN A 15 16.70 -12.29 2.73
CA ASN A 15 16.04 -11.97 1.46
C ASN A 15 14.79 -11.10 1.67
N HIS A 16 14.98 -9.83 2.01
CA HIS A 16 13.87 -8.86 2.10
C HIS A 16 13.26 -8.55 0.73
N GLY A 17 14.01 -8.72 -0.36
CA GLY A 17 13.57 -8.39 -1.72
C GLY A 17 12.48 -9.30 -2.30
N SER A 18 12.20 -10.46 -1.67
CA SER A 18 11.14 -11.36 -2.14
C SER A 18 9.74 -10.86 -1.81
N PHE A 19 9.43 -10.72 -0.52
CA PHE A 19 8.09 -10.34 -0.04
C PHE A 19 8.10 -9.09 0.85
N GLY A 20 9.27 -8.65 1.30
CA GLY A 20 9.41 -7.58 2.27
C GLY A 20 8.93 -7.94 3.67
N ALA A 21 8.89 -6.92 4.52
CA ALA A 21 8.28 -6.94 5.84
C ALA A 21 7.76 -5.53 6.13
N CYS A 22 6.60 -5.42 6.78
CA CYS A 22 5.99 -4.13 7.08
C CYS A 22 6.59 -3.53 8.37
N PRO A 23 7.07 -2.28 8.38
CA PRO A 23 7.42 -1.59 9.62
C PRO A 23 6.20 -1.44 10.55
N LYS A 24 6.41 -1.53 11.87
CA LYS A 24 5.39 -1.41 12.92
C LYS A 24 4.46 -0.21 12.73
N PRO A 25 4.95 1.03 12.50
CA PRO A 25 4.03 2.16 12.34
C PRO A 25 3.11 2.04 11.13
N ILE A 26 3.57 1.36 10.07
CA ILE A 26 2.76 1.12 8.87
C ILE A 26 1.77 -0.02 9.11
N PHE A 27 2.19 -1.06 9.86
CA PHE A 27 1.31 -2.14 10.27
C PHE A 27 0.18 -1.64 11.19
N ASP A 28 0.49 -0.75 12.13
CA ASP A 28 -0.49 -0.16 13.04
C ASP A 28 -1.58 0.61 12.27
N GLU A 29 -1.18 1.43 11.28
CA GLU A 29 -2.13 2.14 10.41
C GLU A 29 -2.94 1.19 9.53
N TYR A 30 -2.31 0.11 9.05
CA TYR A 30 -3.02 -0.92 8.29
C TYR A 30 -4.10 -1.63 9.14
N GLN A 31 -3.82 -1.93 10.41
CA GLN A 31 -4.81 -2.48 11.33
C GLN A 31 -5.93 -1.46 11.62
N ARG A 32 -5.56 -0.19 11.87
CA ARG A 32 -6.52 0.89 12.11
C ARG A 32 -7.54 1.04 10.98
N LEU A 33 -7.07 1.04 9.73
CA LEU A 33 -7.93 1.15 8.54
C LEU A 33 -8.87 -0.06 8.39
N GLN A 34 -8.42 -1.26 8.72
CA GLN A 34 -9.27 -2.46 8.72
C GLN A 34 -10.34 -2.38 9.80
N SER A 35 -9.97 -2.01 11.04
CA SER A 35 -10.95 -1.81 12.11
C SER A 35 -11.98 -0.73 11.75
N GLU A 36 -11.55 0.35 11.09
CA GLU A 36 -12.44 1.41 10.63
C GLU A 36 -13.40 0.96 9.52
N LEU A 37 -12.91 0.15 8.58
CA LEU A 37 -13.72 -0.48 7.54
C LEU A 37 -14.79 -1.40 8.16
N GLU A 38 -14.41 -2.29 9.08
CA GLU A 38 -15.34 -3.23 9.70
C GLU A 38 -16.38 -2.53 10.60
N ASN A 39 -16.00 -1.40 11.21
CA ASN A 39 -16.91 -0.64 12.07
C ASN A 39 -18.05 0.04 11.29
N GLU A 40 -17.80 0.54 10.07
CA GLU A 40 -18.84 1.17 9.24
C GLU A 40 -18.54 1.02 7.73
N PRO A 41 -18.77 -0.16 7.13
CA PRO A 41 -18.24 -0.50 5.82
C PRO A 41 -18.83 0.34 4.69
N VAL A 42 -20.12 0.68 4.77
CA VAL A 42 -20.79 1.51 3.75
C VAL A 42 -20.18 2.91 3.71
N TYR A 43 -19.99 3.55 4.86
CA TYR A 43 -19.41 4.88 4.92
C TYR A 43 -17.93 4.87 4.53
N PHE A 44 -17.18 3.86 4.98
CA PHE A 44 -15.78 3.71 4.60
C PHE A 44 -15.60 3.62 3.09
N ILE A 45 -16.31 2.68 2.44
CA ILE A 45 -16.17 2.42 1.00
C ILE A 45 -16.68 3.61 0.17
N LEU A 46 -17.84 4.17 0.53
CA LEU A 46 -18.46 5.22 -0.29
C LEU A 46 -17.86 6.62 -0.09
N LYS A 47 -17.19 6.88 1.04
CA LYS A 47 -16.70 8.23 1.40
C LYS A 47 -15.20 8.23 1.73
N LYS A 48 -14.78 7.50 2.76
CA LYS A 48 -13.42 7.61 3.30
C LYS A 48 -12.34 7.05 2.37
N GLN A 49 -12.61 5.93 1.70
CA GLN A 49 -11.63 5.25 0.85
C GLN A 49 -11.07 6.18 -0.24
N ALA A 50 -11.94 6.97 -0.88
CA ALA A 50 -11.52 7.91 -1.92
C ALA A 50 -10.61 9.02 -1.37
N GLU A 51 -10.90 9.53 -0.17
CA GLU A 51 -10.07 10.53 0.51
C GLU A 51 -8.70 9.97 0.89
N TYR A 52 -8.65 8.77 1.48
CA TYR A 52 -7.40 8.10 1.82
C TYR A 52 -6.53 7.82 0.60
N LEU A 53 -7.14 7.32 -0.48
CA LEU A 53 -6.43 7.10 -1.74
C LEU A 53 -5.90 8.40 -2.33
N LYS A 54 -6.66 9.49 -2.28
CA LYS A 54 -6.21 10.81 -2.74
C LYS A 54 -4.97 11.26 -1.97
N ILE A 55 -4.99 11.19 -0.64
CA ILE A 55 -3.85 11.56 0.21
C ILE A 55 -2.63 10.69 -0.12
N ALA A 56 -2.81 9.37 -0.21
CA ALA A 56 -1.72 8.46 -0.57
C ALA A 56 -1.12 8.78 -1.94
N LYS A 57 -1.97 9.08 -2.92
CA LYS A 57 -1.59 9.42 -4.29
C LYS A 57 -0.79 10.73 -4.35
N GLU A 58 -1.24 11.77 -3.66
CA GLU A 58 -0.52 13.06 -3.57
C GLU A 58 0.86 12.92 -2.91
N ARG A 59 0.94 12.14 -1.82
CA ARG A 59 2.20 11.90 -1.12
C ARG A 59 3.20 11.12 -1.98
N LEU A 60 2.73 10.08 -2.67
CA LEU A 60 3.58 9.28 -3.55
C LEU A 60 4.03 10.06 -4.79
N ALA A 61 3.12 10.85 -5.39
CA ALA A 61 3.43 11.72 -6.52
C ALA A 61 4.57 12.69 -6.18
N LYS A 62 4.50 13.32 -5.00
CA LYS A 62 5.55 14.21 -4.50
C LYS A 62 6.88 13.48 -4.28
N TYR A 63 6.83 12.24 -3.77
CA TYR A 63 8.04 11.45 -3.53
C TYR A 63 8.74 11.02 -4.83
N ILE A 64 7.97 10.63 -5.85
CA ILE A 64 8.48 10.17 -7.16
C ILE A 64 8.83 11.35 -8.08
N GLY A 65 8.19 12.52 -7.89
CA GLY A 65 8.38 13.70 -8.73
C GLY A 65 7.49 13.73 -9.97
N CYS A 66 6.26 13.23 -9.88
CA CYS A 66 5.27 13.25 -10.97
C CYS A 66 3.95 13.93 -10.55
N ASN A 67 3.02 14.12 -11.48
CA ASN A 67 1.66 14.53 -11.15
C ASN A 67 0.92 13.34 -10.51
N ALA A 68 0.04 13.62 -9.55
CA ALA A 68 -0.82 12.58 -8.98
C ALA A 68 -1.59 11.83 -10.09
N ASN A 69 -2.06 12.52 -11.13
CA ASN A 69 -2.82 11.90 -12.21
C ASN A 69 -2.00 11.01 -13.15
N ASP A 70 -0.66 10.99 -13.05
CA ASP A 70 0.20 10.22 -13.96
C ASP A 70 0.25 8.73 -13.62
N PHE A 71 -0.32 8.30 -12.49
CA PHE A 71 -0.33 6.90 -12.08
C PHE A 71 -1.61 6.47 -11.35
N PHE A 72 -1.75 5.15 -11.20
CA PHE A 72 -2.77 4.51 -10.39
C PHE A 72 -2.15 3.36 -9.59
N PHE A 73 -2.79 3.00 -8.47
CA PHE A 73 -2.35 1.87 -7.65
C PHE A 73 -2.79 0.55 -8.28
N THR A 74 -1.91 -0.44 -8.24
CA THR A 74 -2.21 -1.83 -8.64
C THR A 74 -1.86 -2.77 -7.50
N PRO A 75 -2.46 -3.98 -7.43
CA PRO A 75 -2.15 -4.93 -6.37
C PRO A 75 -0.68 -5.39 -6.33
N ASN A 76 -0.02 -5.47 -7.49
CA ASN A 76 1.38 -5.88 -7.63
C ASN A 76 1.91 -5.60 -9.05
N PRO A 77 3.24 -5.68 -9.28
CA PRO A 77 3.83 -5.46 -10.60
C PRO A 77 3.31 -6.38 -11.70
N THR A 78 3.06 -7.66 -11.41
CA THR A 78 2.51 -8.61 -12.40
C THR A 78 1.14 -8.16 -12.90
N TYR A 79 0.30 -7.62 -12.01
CA TYR A 79 -0.99 -7.07 -12.35
C TYR A 79 -0.84 -5.85 -13.26
N ALA A 80 0.05 -4.91 -12.91
CA ALA A 80 0.33 -3.72 -13.72
C ALA A 80 0.80 -4.07 -15.14
N VAL A 81 1.74 -5.02 -15.27
CA VAL A 81 2.22 -5.48 -16.59
C VAL A 81 1.08 -6.08 -17.40
N ASN A 82 0.25 -6.94 -16.78
CA ASN A 82 -0.89 -7.54 -17.48
C ASN A 82 -1.94 -6.50 -17.88
N THR A 83 -2.19 -5.47 -17.07
CA THR A 83 -3.11 -4.38 -17.42
C THR A 83 -2.67 -3.69 -18.72
N ILE A 84 -1.38 -3.41 -18.89
CA ILE A 84 -0.87 -2.77 -20.10
C ILE A 84 -0.83 -3.76 -21.28
N MET A 85 -0.28 -4.95 -21.09
CA MET A 85 -0.14 -5.92 -22.20
C MET A 85 -1.49 -6.35 -22.78
N ARG A 86 -2.56 -6.39 -21.96
CA ARG A 86 -3.91 -6.73 -22.42
C ARG A 86 -4.71 -5.54 -22.96
N SER A 87 -4.19 -4.32 -22.87
CA SER A 87 -4.83 -3.12 -23.43
C SER A 87 -4.29 -2.72 -24.79
N LEU A 88 -3.29 -3.44 -25.30
CA LEU A 88 -2.67 -3.21 -26.60
C LEU A 88 -3.22 -4.26 -27.58
N ASP A 89 -3.48 -3.84 -28.81
CA ASP A 89 -3.89 -4.71 -29.93
C ASP A 89 -2.73 -5.53 -30.50
#